data_AF-A0A6J6WDH9-F1
#
_entry.id   AF-A0A6J6WDH9-F1
#
_cell.length_a   1.000
_cell.length_b   1.000
_cell.length_c   1.000
_cell.angle_alpha   90.00
_cell.angle_beta   90.00
_cell.angle_gamma   90.00
#
_symmetry.space_group_name_H-M   'P 1'
#
loop_
_entity.id
_entity.type
_entity.pdbx_description
1 polymer ?
#
loop_
_entity_poly.entity_id
_entity_poly.type
_entity_poly.pdbx_seq_one_letter_code
_entity_poly.pdbx_strand_id
1 'polypeptide(L)'
;MASAHFETLIGPLLGEAALTYRNDAEDCAEIVANGGAAAAIILAPVSVATIRDAGQAGVRMPEKTTFFWPKPRTGMVFRLLDSAS
;
A
#
# COMPACT_ATOMS: atom_id res chain seq x y z
N MET A 1 9.72 -5.81 -3.90
CA MET A 1 8.61 -4.83 -3.82
C MET A 1 9.13 -3.59 -3.12
N ALA A 2 8.70 -2.38 -3.51
CA ALA A 2 9.23 -1.14 -2.92
C ALA A 2 9.04 -1.05 -1.40
N SER A 3 7.90 -1.51 -0.89
CA SER A 3 7.63 -1.64 0.55
C SER A 3 8.58 -2.60 1.28
N ALA A 4 8.92 -3.74 0.67
CA ALA A 4 9.88 -4.69 1.25
C ALA A 4 11.27 -4.06 1.38
N HIS A 5 11.70 -3.29 0.37
CA HIS A 5 12.97 -2.57 0.41
C HIS A 5 12.93 -1.46 1.45
N PHE A 6 11.81 -0.74 1.58
CA PHE A 6 11.63 0.25 2.63
C PHE A 6 11.77 -0.37 4.02
N GLU A 7 11.03 -1.45 4.32
CA GLU A 7 11.08 -2.13 5.62
C GLU A 7 12.48 -2.66 5.94
N THR A 8 13.18 -3.23 4.95
CA THR A 8 14.47 -3.90 5.18
C THR A 8 15.65 -2.93 5.19
N LEU A 9 15.66 -1.93 4.31
CA LEU A 9 16.82 -1.06 4.09
C LEU A 9 16.68 0.30 4.77
N ILE A 10 15.46 0.86 4.82
CA ILE A 10 15.23 2.22 5.32
C ILE A 10 14.72 2.18 6.76
N GLY A 11 13.78 1.29 7.08
CA GLY A 11 13.20 1.13 8.41
C GLY A 11 14.22 1.14 9.55
N PRO A 12 15.30 0.32 9.50
CA PRO A 12 16.32 0.29 10.54
C PRO A 12 17.08 1.62 10.71
N LEU A 13 17.19 2.41 9.65
CA LEU A 13 17.89 3.70 9.66
C LEU A 13 17.04 4.81 10.29
N LEU A 14 15.71 4.62 10.38
CA LEU A 14 14.79 5.61 10.95
C LEU A 14 14.73 5.57 12.48
N GLY A 15 15.27 4.53 13.12
CA GLY A 15 15.30 4.41 14.58
C GLY A 15 13.89 4.50 15.19
N GLU A 16 13.70 5.46 16.10
CA GLU A 16 12.43 5.70 16.80
C GLU A 16 11.52 6.75 16.10
N ALA A 17 11.80 7.09 14.84
CA ALA A 17 10.98 8.07 14.12
C ALA A 17 9.50 7.64 14.06
N ALA A 18 8.59 8.56 14.38
CA ALA A 18 7.16 8.32 14.28
C ALA A 18 6.74 8.21 12.80
N LEU A 19 6.18 7.05 12.42
CA LEU A 19 5.72 6.79 11.06
C LEU A 19 4.20 6.97 10.96
N THR A 20 3.78 7.74 9.96
CA THR A 20 2.38 7.81 9.52
C THR A 20 2.31 7.46 8.04
N TYR A 21 1.15 6.98 7.59
CA TYR A 21 0.97 6.49 6.23
C TYR A 21 -0.19 7.23 5.57
N ARG A 22 0.01 7.59 4.30
CA ARG A 22 -0.95 8.17 3.39
C ARG A 22 -0.84 7.45 2.05
N ASN A 23 -1.94 7.41 1.31
CA ASN A 23 -2.04 6.79 -0.01
C ASN A 23 -1.94 7.81 -1.15
N ASP A 24 -1.86 9.10 -0.83
CA ASP A 24 -1.77 10.21 -1.77
C ASP A 24 -0.43 10.94 -1.59
N ALA A 25 0.28 11.16 -2.70
CA ALA A 25 1.58 11.79 -2.71
C ALA A 25 1.51 13.32 -2.60
N GLU A 26 0.44 13.93 -3.10
CA GLU A 26 0.20 15.38 -3.01
C GLU A 26 -0.10 15.76 -1.55
N ASP A 27 -0.98 15.01 -0.88
CA ASP A 27 -1.23 15.16 0.56
C ASP A 27 0.07 15.06 1.38
N CYS A 28 0.95 14.11 1.03
CA CYS A 28 2.24 13.96 1.69
C CYS A 28 3.13 15.20 1.49
N ALA A 29 3.20 15.72 0.27
CA ALA A 29 4.00 16.88 -0.06
C ALA A 29 3.51 18.12 0.70
N GLU A 30 2.19 18.32 0.80
CA GLU A 30 1.59 19.41 1.57
C GLU A 30 1.89 19.30 3.07
N ILE A 31 1.80 18.10 3.65
CA ILE A 31 2.13 17.88 5.07
C ILE A 31 3.57 18.28 5.37
N VAL A 32 4.51 17.89 4.51
CA VAL A 32 5.93 18.25 4.67
C VAL A 32 6.14 19.76 4.48
N ALA A 33 5.54 20.36 3.44
CA ALA A 33 5.66 21.79 3.17
C ALA A 33 5.14 22.65 4.33
N ASN A 34 4.09 22.18 5.02
CA ASN A 34 3.50 22.84 6.17
C ASN A 34 4.18 22.49 7.52
N GLY A 35 5.27 21.72 7.50
CA GLY A 35 6.02 21.34 8.71
C GLY A 35 5.36 20.27 9.58
N GLY A 36 4.33 19.60 9.08
CA GLY A 36 3.64 18.51 9.79
C GLY A 36 4.43 17.20 9.83
N ALA A 37 5.45 17.06 8.99
CA ALA A 37 6.42 15.96 9.01
C ALA A 37 7.80 16.45 8.53
N ALA A 38 8.86 15.78 8.98
CA ALA A 38 10.23 16.11 8.57
C ALA A 38 10.53 15.70 7.11
N ALA A 39 9.90 14.63 6.62
CA ALA A 39 10.06 14.12 5.27
C ALA A 39 8.88 13.21 4.89
N ALA A 40 8.74 12.95 3.59
CA ALA A 40 7.85 11.92 3.04
C ALA A 40 8.66 10.95 2.17
N ILE A 41 8.31 9.66 2.23
CA ILE A 41 8.93 8.61 1.42
C ILE A 41 7.86 8.06 0.49
N ILE A 42 8.01 8.33 -0.82
CA ILE A 42 7.05 7.89 -1.84
C ILE A 42 7.53 6.56 -2.43
N LEU A 43 6.68 5.55 -2.35
CA LEU A 43 6.97 4.21 -2.86
C LEU A 43 6.20 3.98 -4.16
N ALA A 44 6.85 3.32 -5.12
CA ALA A 44 6.18 2.92 -6.35
C ALA A 44 4.98 2.00 -6.04
N PRO A 45 3.81 2.21 -6.67
CA PRO A 45 2.66 1.36 -6.47
C PRO A 45 2.94 -0.06 -6.97
N VAL A 46 2.41 -1.05 -6.27
CA VAL A 46 2.47 -2.44 -6.72
C VAL A 46 1.43 -2.70 -7.80
N SER A 47 1.79 -3.48 -8.83
CA SER A 47 0.87 -3.82 -9.90
C SER A 47 -0.13 -4.91 -9.49
N VAL A 48 -1.31 -4.94 -10.11
CA VAL A 48 -2.30 -6.02 -9.91
C VAL A 48 -1.73 -7.39 -10.26
N ALA A 49 -0.88 -7.47 -11.30
CA ALA A 49 -0.20 -8.72 -11.67
C ALA A 49 0.69 -9.21 -10.52
N THR A 50 1.52 -8.33 -9.95
CA THR A 50 2.39 -8.67 -8.81
C THR A 50 1.58 -9.10 -7.58
N ILE A 51 0.46 -8.44 -7.28
CA ILE A 51 -0.45 -8.85 -6.19
C ILE A 51 -0.98 -10.26 -6.45
N ARG A 52 -1.41 -10.53 -7.68
CA ARG A 52 -1.95 -11.84 -8.10
C ARG A 52 -0.90 -12.93 -7.95
N ASP A 53 0.30 -12.69 -8.46
CA ASP A 53 1.40 -13.65 -8.43
C ASP A 53 1.81 -13.96 -6.99
N ALA A 54 1.89 -12.94 -6.12
CA ALA A 54 2.16 -13.13 -4.69
C ALA A 54 1.07 -13.98 -4.01
N GLY A 55 -0.20 -13.72 -4.32
CA GLY A 55 -1.34 -14.49 -3.82
C GLY A 55 -1.32 -15.95 -4.28
N GLN A 56 -1.02 -16.20 -5.55
CA GLN A 56 -0.88 -17.56 -6.11
C GLN A 56 0.29 -18.32 -5.50
N ALA A 57 1.39 -17.63 -5.20
CA ALA A 57 2.56 -18.21 -4.54
C ALA A 57 2.39 -18.40 -3.02
N GLY A 58 1.27 -17.95 -2.42
CA GLY A 58 1.07 -17.98 -0.97
C GLY A 58 2.03 -17.07 -0.19
N VAL A 59 2.64 -16.09 -0.85
CA VAL A 59 3.64 -15.20 -0.25
C VAL A 59 2.93 -14.02 0.40
N ARG A 60 3.29 -13.73 1.65
CA ARG A 60 2.79 -12.55 2.36
C ARG A 60 3.51 -11.31 1.86
N MET A 61 2.75 -10.31 1.44
CA MET A 61 3.29 -9.00 1.09
C MET A 61 3.60 -8.19 2.37
N PRO A 62 4.62 -7.31 2.33
CA PRO A 62 4.92 -6.37 3.41
C PRO A 62 3.70 -5.53 3.78
N GLU A 63 3.69 -4.98 4.99
CA GLU A 63 2.54 -4.18 5.40
C GLU A 63 2.40 -2.92 4.55
N LYS A 64 1.16 -2.46 4.38
CA LYS A 64 0.84 -1.18 3.71
C LYS A 64 1.37 -1.08 2.26
N THR A 65 1.62 -2.22 1.61
CA THR A 65 2.05 -2.33 0.20
C THR A 65 0.93 -2.04 -0.79
N THR A 66 -0.33 -2.24 -0.39
CA THR A 66 -1.52 -2.08 -1.24
C THR A 66 -2.60 -1.28 -0.54
N PHE A 67 -3.26 -0.41 -1.28
CA PHE A 67 -4.47 0.27 -0.85
C PHE A 67 -5.63 -0.12 -1.76
N PHE A 68 -6.62 -0.84 -1.22
CA PHE A 68 -7.86 -1.18 -1.93
C PHE A 68 -8.94 -0.16 -1.57
N TRP A 69 -9.50 0.51 -2.58
CA TRP A 69 -10.61 1.43 -2.39
C TRP A 69 -11.74 1.17 -3.39
N PRO A 70 -12.98 0.99 -2.90
CA PRO A 70 -13.34 0.82 -1.48
C PRO A 70 -12.76 -0.50 -0.92
N LYS A 71 -12.51 -0.56 0.39
CA LYS A 71 -12.15 -1.84 1.01
C LYS A 71 -13.31 -2.81 0.87
N PRO A 72 -13.09 -4.03 0.34
CA PRO A 72 -14.14 -5.05 0.30
C PRO A 72 -14.66 -5.30 1.71
N ARG A 73 -15.99 -5.36 1.85
CA ARG A 73 -16.61 -5.74 3.11
C ARG A 73 -16.34 -7.22 3.36
N THR A 74 -16.09 -7.60 4.61
CA THR A 74 -16.00 -9.00 5.00
C THR A 74 -17.27 -9.74 4.55
N GLY A 75 -17.10 -10.89 3.88
CA GLY A 75 -18.23 -11.67 3.35
C GLY A 75 -18.84 -11.11 2.06
N MET A 76 -18.23 -10.11 1.42
CA MET A 76 -18.64 -9.66 0.09
C MET A 76 -18.48 -10.80 -0.92
N VAL A 77 -19.56 -11.10 -1.64
CA VAL A 77 -19.59 -12.09 -2.71
C VAL A 77 -20.04 -11.43 -4.01
N PHE A 78 -19.50 -11.89 -5.13
CA PHE A 78 -19.98 -11.53 -6.46
C PHE A 78 -20.85 -12.69 -6.98
N ARG A 79 -22.11 -12.39 -7.34
CA ARG A 79 -22.93 -13.31 -8.13
C ARG A 79 -22.79 -12.91 -9.59
N LEU A 80 -22.24 -13.80 -10.40
CA LEU A 80 -22.28 -13.64 -11.85
C LEU A 80 -23.75 -13.61 -12.27
N LEU A 81 -24.14 -12.58 -13.02
CA LEU A 81 -25.41 -12.59 -13.73
C LEU A 81 -25.21 -13.46 -14.97
N ASP A 82 -26.08 -14.45 -15.15
CA ASP A 82 -26.09 -15.18 -16.40
C ASP A 82 -26.47 -14.20 -17.52
N SER A 83 -25.90 -14.38 -18.72
CA SER A 83 -26.27 -13.54 -19.85
C SER A 83 -27.72 -13.82 -20.17
N ALA A 84 -28.58 -12.78 -20.15
CA ALA A 84 -30.00 -12.93 -20.45
C ALA A 84 -30.15 -13.67 -21.79
N SER A 85 -30.80 -14.84 -21.72
CA SER A 85 -31.24 -15.61 -22.90
C SER A 85 -32.35 -14.87 -23.63
#